data_AF-A0A8C4QDV9-F1
#
_entry.id   AF-A0A8C4QDV9-F1
#
_cell.length_a   1.000
_cell.length_b   1.000
_cell.length_c   1.000
_cell.angle_alpha   90.00
_cell.angle_beta   90.00
_cell.angle_gamma   90.00
#
_symmetry.space_group_name_H-M   'P 1'
#
loop_
_entity.id
_entity.type
_entity.pdbx_description
1 polymer ?
#
loop_
_entity_poly.entity_id
_entity_poly.type
_entity_poly.pdbx_seq_one_letter_code
_entity_poly.pdbx_strand_id
1 'polypeptide(L)'
;MPQRPLLSSMFASPGYSPHARPSMSHPGLVYHNGCLVSGSLDALIHLLIPSADYYPDRAYIFTFLLTSRLFLEPQDVLAQLVHVCLQRQHKGMDVGTRTSSWRILQLLAEWTDTFPYDFLNEETMSRLKEVITQATIGRDDVLRRTGAQLLQRLLRRLATQQQYEETLGSQATAGKTRGPLSPRPGACARDLFATCGDAGLVAQQLTFIELERLSQIGPEELVGAFSPKGSIEQHQQAHVGVKSTKNLEAYVEWFNHLIFLVATEVCLPLKKKQRAKVIEFFIEVARMCFSMGNFNSFMAIISGLSMIPVSRLKKTWTKVKTAKFDILENYMDPSSNFCNYRTALRGAAQRCRNGRSTHEKIVIPFFSLFVKDIYFLNEVCSSRLANGHVNFEKFWDLARQVGEFVSWKDVECPFPRDRRIISYLLSTQVLSEDGMFIICLVTASETWLLAHNWRGLGQTICWSTIYAYRRVHDLCMVTMFVSGRNPERPM
;
A
#
# COMPACT_ATOMS: atom_id res chain seq x y z
N MET A 1 -3.90 -28.30 -25.27
CA MET A 1 -4.47 -27.11 -24.61
C MET A 1 -4.67 -27.44 -23.14
N PRO A 2 -3.92 -26.83 -22.20
CA PRO A 2 -4.17 -27.06 -20.79
C PRO A 2 -5.27 -26.09 -20.31
N GLN A 3 -6.20 -26.66 -19.54
CA GLN A 3 -7.39 -26.01 -19.02
C GLN A 3 -7.04 -24.88 -18.04
N ARG A 4 -7.78 -23.76 -18.13
CA ARG A 4 -7.76 -22.66 -17.15
C ARG A 4 -8.21 -23.19 -15.78
N PRO A 5 -7.48 -22.97 -14.68
CA PRO A 5 -8.05 -23.11 -13.36
C PRO A 5 -8.99 -21.94 -13.11
N LEU A 6 -10.27 -22.25 -12.87
CA LEU A 6 -11.26 -21.29 -12.38
C LEU A 6 -10.80 -20.77 -11.00
N LEU A 7 -10.53 -19.47 -10.91
CA LEU A 7 -10.16 -18.74 -9.68
C LEU A 7 -11.33 -18.61 -8.67
N SER A 8 -12.37 -19.43 -8.80
CA SER A 8 -13.68 -19.24 -8.15
C SER A 8 -13.84 -19.88 -6.77
N SER A 9 -12.76 -20.25 -6.05
CA SER A 9 -12.91 -20.90 -4.73
C SER A 9 -11.92 -20.50 -3.63
N MET A 10 -11.04 -19.51 -3.82
CA MET A 10 -9.98 -19.24 -2.82
C MET A 10 -10.33 -18.25 -1.70
N PHE A 11 -11.43 -17.49 -1.76
CA PHE A 11 -11.71 -16.44 -0.75
C PHE A 11 -13.22 -16.21 -0.54
N ALA A 12 -13.93 -17.22 -0.02
CA ALA A 12 -15.26 -17.03 0.53
C ALA A 12 -15.16 -16.53 1.99
N SER A 13 -15.32 -15.22 2.20
CA SER A 13 -15.61 -14.66 3.53
C SER A 13 -17.13 -14.72 3.76
N PRO A 14 -17.63 -15.30 4.86
CA PRO A 14 -19.04 -15.27 5.21
C PRO A 14 -19.34 -13.88 5.80
N GLY A 15 -19.85 -12.98 4.97
CA GLY A 15 -20.15 -11.60 5.37
C GLY A 15 -20.49 -10.68 4.20
N TYR A 16 -20.19 -11.11 2.98
CA TYR A 16 -20.63 -10.45 1.76
C TYR A 16 -21.96 -11.07 1.32
N SER A 17 -23.08 -10.51 1.77
CA SER A 17 -24.36 -10.71 1.07
C SER A 17 -24.49 -9.54 0.09
N PRO A 18 -24.38 -9.77 -1.24
CA PRO A 18 -24.98 -8.84 -2.16
C PRO A 18 -26.51 -8.92 -1.99
N HIS A 19 -27.22 -7.93 -2.50
CA HIS A 19 -28.68 -7.90 -2.71
C HIS A 19 -29.49 -7.07 -1.71
N ALA A 20 -29.63 -5.78 -2.04
CA ALA A 20 -30.97 -5.20 -2.20
C ALA A 20 -31.10 -4.76 -3.67
N ARG A 21 -32.07 -5.34 -4.40
CA ARG A 21 -32.41 -4.89 -5.76
C ARG A 21 -32.97 -3.47 -5.66
N PRO A 22 -32.42 -2.46 -6.37
CA PRO A 22 -33.18 -1.26 -6.63
C PRO A 22 -34.42 -1.67 -7.44
N SER A 23 -35.60 -1.14 -7.08
CA SER A 23 -36.86 -1.32 -7.83
C SER A 23 -36.85 -0.69 -9.24
N MET A 24 -35.69 -0.19 -9.67
CA MET A 24 -35.48 0.51 -10.94
C MET A 24 -34.48 -0.30 -11.77
N SER A 25 -34.96 -1.20 -12.63
CA SER A 25 -34.12 -1.80 -13.68
C SER A 25 -33.82 -0.73 -14.73
N HIS A 26 -32.82 0.12 -14.47
CA HIS A 26 -32.35 1.09 -15.45
C HIS A 26 -31.86 0.30 -16.69
N PRO A 27 -32.29 0.65 -17.92
CA PRO A 27 -32.03 -0.16 -19.11
C PRO A 27 -30.54 -0.33 -19.42
N GLY A 28 -29.70 0.55 -18.90
CA GLY A 28 -28.24 0.47 -19.00
C GLY A 28 -27.53 -0.40 -17.95
N LEU A 29 -28.22 -1.05 -17.00
CA LEU A 29 -27.61 -1.91 -15.98
C LEU A 29 -27.87 -3.38 -16.25
N VAL A 30 -26.84 -4.22 -16.10
CA VAL A 30 -26.91 -5.67 -16.31
C VAL A 30 -26.60 -6.39 -15.01
N TYR A 31 -27.56 -7.20 -14.56
CA TYR A 31 -27.44 -8.02 -13.36
C TYR A 31 -27.38 -9.51 -13.72
N HIS A 32 -26.53 -10.26 -13.02
CA HIS A 32 -26.49 -11.72 -13.06
C HIS A 32 -26.64 -12.26 -11.64
N ASN A 33 -27.61 -13.16 -11.41
CA ASN A 33 -27.95 -13.68 -10.08
C ASN A 33 -28.14 -12.58 -9.00
N GLY A 34 -28.65 -11.42 -9.39
CA GLY A 34 -28.85 -10.27 -8.49
C GLY A 34 -27.59 -9.43 -8.21
N CYS A 35 -26.43 -9.80 -8.76
CA CYS A 35 -25.19 -9.02 -8.68
C CYS A 35 -25.06 -8.13 -9.93
N LEU A 36 -24.65 -6.87 -9.75
CA LEU A 36 -24.34 -5.97 -10.85
C LEU A 36 -23.05 -6.44 -11.54
N VAL A 37 -23.14 -6.80 -12.83
CA VAL A 37 -22.00 -7.31 -13.61
C VAL A 37 -21.45 -6.25 -14.56
N SER A 38 -22.33 -5.46 -15.18
CA SER A 38 -21.90 -4.38 -16.07
C SER A 38 -22.97 -3.31 -16.22
N GLY A 39 -22.59 -2.16 -16.76
CA GLY A 39 -23.56 -1.15 -17.18
C GLY A 39 -22.97 -0.04 -18.02
N SER A 40 -23.83 0.75 -18.67
CA SER A 40 -23.39 2.01 -19.27
C SER A 40 -22.88 2.96 -18.19
N LEU A 41 -21.92 3.81 -18.55
CA LEU A 41 -21.30 4.75 -17.60
C LEU A 41 -22.35 5.64 -16.92
N ASP A 42 -23.26 6.17 -17.73
CA ASP A 42 -24.37 7.01 -17.29
C ASP A 42 -25.29 6.28 -16.29
N ALA A 43 -25.66 5.03 -16.58
CA ALA A 43 -26.49 4.23 -15.69
C ALA A 43 -25.82 3.94 -14.34
N LEU A 44 -24.50 3.72 -14.34
CA LEU A 44 -23.72 3.50 -13.11
C LEU A 44 -23.59 4.78 -12.28
N ILE A 45 -23.38 5.93 -12.92
CA ILE A 45 -23.40 7.23 -12.24
C ILE A 45 -24.79 7.46 -11.63
N HIS A 46 -25.87 7.22 -12.38
CA HIS A 46 -27.23 7.33 -11.86
C HIS A 46 -27.49 6.40 -10.67
N LEU A 47 -26.93 5.19 -10.68
CA LEU A 47 -27.03 4.25 -9.56
C LEU A 47 -26.28 4.73 -8.30
N LEU A 48 -25.26 5.59 -8.44
CA LEU A 48 -24.55 6.20 -7.32
C LEU A 48 -25.37 7.32 -6.66
N ILE A 49 -26.21 8.02 -7.43
CA ILE A 49 -26.88 9.24 -6.96
C ILE A 49 -28.10 8.89 -6.08
N PRO A 50 -28.14 9.28 -4.79
CA PRO A 50 -29.26 8.96 -3.92
C PRO A 50 -30.55 9.71 -4.29
N SER A 51 -31.68 9.10 -3.95
CA SER A 51 -33.02 9.70 -4.05
C SER A 51 -33.76 9.61 -2.72
N ALA A 52 -35.01 10.09 -2.64
CA ALA A 52 -35.82 10.02 -1.43
C ALA A 52 -36.08 8.57 -0.96
N ASP A 53 -36.18 7.63 -1.90
CA ASP A 53 -36.55 6.23 -1.63
C ASP A 53 -35.40 5.25 -1.86
N TYR A 54 -34.28 5.70 -2.43
CA TYR A 54 -33.09 4.89 -2.68
C TYR A 54 -31.81 5.49 -2.10
N TYR A 55 -30.99 4.64 -1.48
CA TYR A 55 -29.60 4.92 -1.11
C TYR A 55 -28.73 3.78 -1.64
N PRO A 56 -27.61 4.04 -2.34
CA PRO A 56 -26.76 2.98 -2.85
C PRO A 56 -26.14 2.15 -1.73
N ASP A 57 -25.90 0.86 -2.00
CA ASP A 57 -25.17 0.00 -1.08
C ASP A 57 -23.76 0.56 -0.85
N ARG A 58 -23.28 0.55 0.40
CA ARG A 58 -21.92 0.96 0.75
C ARG A 58 -20.86 0.21 -0.03
N ALA A 59 -21.08 -1.08 -0.28
CA ALA A 59 -20.18 -1.87 -1.12
C ALA A 59 -20.11 -1.31 -2.55
N TYR A 60 -21.25 -0.87 -3.10
CA TYR A 60 -21.30 -0.22 -4.42
C TYR A 60 -20.64 1.16 -4.38
N ILE A 61 -20.91 1.99 -3.38
CA ILE A 61 -20.28 3.32 -3.20
C ILE A 61 -18.76 3.17 -3.17
N PHE A 62 -18.25 2.29 -2.30
CA PHE A 62 -16.81 2.03 -2.21
C PHE A 62 -16.24 1.55 -3.55
N THR A 63 -16.86 0.56 -4.18
CA THR A 63 -16.37 -0.02 -5.44
C THR A 63 -16.37 0.98 -6.58
N PHE A 64 -17.47 1.72 -6.74
CA PHE A 64 -17.61 2.72 -7.78
C PHE A 64 -16.58 3.84 -7.58
N LEU A 65 -16.51 4.46 -6.39
CA LEU A 65 -15.57 5.55 -6.13
C LEU A 65 -14.10 5.10 -6.19
N LEU A 66 -13.80 3.88 -5.75
CA LEU A 66 -12.46 3.32 -5.83
C LEU A 66 -11.98 3.18 -7.28
N THR A 67 -12.85 2.67 -8.15
CA THR A 67 -12.50 2.25 -9.51
C THR A 67 -12.87 3.27 -10.58
N SER A 68 -13.73 4.25 -10.29
CA SER A 68 -14.15 5.30 -11.22
C SER A 68 -12.96 6.09 -11.74
N ARG A 69 -11.94 6.32 -10.92
CA ARG A 69 -10.65 6.95 -11.28
C ARG A 69 -9.86 6.25 -12.40
N LEU A 70 -10.28 5.06 -12.85
CA LEU A 70 -9.75 4.41 -14.05
C LEU A 70 -10.42 4.88 -15.35
N PHE A 71 -11.55 5.59 -15.28
CA PHE A 71 -12.37 5.96 -16.44
C PHE A 71 -13.22 7.23 -16.27
N LEU A 72 -13.14 7.91 -15.12
CA LEU A 72 -13.87 9.11 -14.72
C LEU A 72 -13.03 9.92 -13.73
N GLU A 73 -13.06 11.24 -13.87
CA GLU A 73 -12.48 12.14 -12.89
C GLU A 73 -13.49 12.46 -11.76
N PRO A 74 -13.04 12.67 -10.50
CA PRO A 74 -13.91 13.02 -9.37
C PRO A 74 -14.83 14.22 -9.63
N GLN A 75 -14.32 15.25 -10.30
CA GLN A 75 -15.07 16.46 -10.62
C GLN A 75 -16.29 16.21 -11.51
N ASP A 76 -16.23 15.20 -12.40
CA ASP A 76 -17.33 14.87 -13.31
C ASP A 76 -18.50 14.23 -12.54
N VAL A 77 -18.19 13.38 -11.56
CA VAL A 77 -19.21 12.78 -10.69
C VAL A 77 -19.86 13.86 -9.81
N LEU A 78 -19.07 14.80 -9.27
CA LEU A 78 -19.61 15.94 -8.52
C LEU A 78 -20.50 16.83 -9.40
N ALA A 79 -20.13 17.06 -10.66
CA ALA A 79 -20.93 17.84 -11.61
C ALA A 79 -22.34 17.24 -11.79
N GLN A 80 -22.43 15.91 -11.87
CA GLN A 80 -23.70 15.20 -11.96
C GLN A 80 -24.53 15.36 -10.69
N LEU A 81 -23.90 15.34 -9.52
CA LEU A 81 -24.59 15.64 -8.24
C LEU A 81 -25.11 17.08 -8.18
N VAL A 82 -24.34 18.07 -8.66
CA VAL A 82 -24.81 19.47 -8.76
C VAL A 82 -26.04 19.55 -9.64
N HIS A 83 -25.98 18.97 -10.84
CA HIS A 83 -27.09 18.98 -11.79
C HIS A 83 -28.36 18.36 -11.21
N VAL A 84 -28.23 17.24 -10.49
CA VAL A 84 -29.36 16.61 -9.80
C VAL A 84 -29.93 17.48 -8.69
N CYS A 85 -29.09 18.15 -7.89
CA CYS A 85 -29.56 19.11 -6.90
C CYS A 85 -30.36 20.26 -7.55
N LEU A 86 -29.84 20.85 -8.63
CA LEU A 86 -30.49 21.94 -9.35
C LEU A 86 -31.83 21.53 -9.95
N GLN A 87 -31.91 20.37 -10.61
CA GLN A 87 -33.16 19.87 -11.19
C GLN A 87 -34.26 19.65 -10.13
N ARG A 88 -33.86 19.23 -8.92
CA ARG A 88 -34.80 18.97 -7.82
C ARG A 88 -35.31 20.28 -7.19
N GLN A 89 -34.49 21.32 -7.12
CA GLN A 89 -34.92 22.63 -6.61
C GLN A 89 -36.02 23.28 -7.45
N HIS A 90 -36.02 23.08 -8.78
CA HIS A 90 -37.06 23.62 -9.67
C HIS A 90 -38.46 23.05 -9.37
N LYS A 91 -38.57 21.92 -8.66
CA LYS A 91 -39.84 21.26 -8.31
C LYS A 91 -40.42 21.69 -6.95
N GLY A 92 -39.74 22.58 -6.21
CA GLY A 92 -40.15 23.02 -4.87
C GLY A 92 -39.63 22.11 -3.75
N MET A 93 -39.63 22.61 -2.51
CA MET A 93 -39.06 21.89 -1.36
C MET A 93 -40.13 21.10 -0.60
N ASP A 94 -40.27 19.81 -0.91
CA ASP A 94 -41.10 18.86 -0.18
C ASP A 94 -40.28 17.98 0.79
N VAL A 95 -40.95 17.11 1.55
CA VAL A 95 -40.30 16.16 2.48
C VAL A 95 -39.34 15.20 1.76
N GLY A 96 -39.65 14.84 0.50
CA GLY A 96 -38.79 14.01 -0.35
C GLY A 96 -37.50 14.72 -0.77
N THR A 97 -37.57 16.03 -0.96
CA THR A 97 -36.45 16.90 -1.32
C THR A 97 -35.48 17.01 -0.15
N ARG A 98 -35.99 17.24 1.07
CA ARG A 98 -35.17 17.23 2.30
C ARG A 98 -34.45 15.89 2.52
N THR A 99 -35.18 14.78 2.36
CA THR A 99 -34.62 13.42 2.53
C THR A 99 -33.53 13.13 1.49
N SER A 100 -33.75 13.56 0.25
CA SER A 100 -32.76 13.44 -0.83
C SER A 100 -31.50 14.26 -0.53
N SER A 101 -31.65 15.53 -0.09
CA SER A 101 -30.53 16.38 0.31
C SER A 101 -29.68 15.77 1.43
N TRP A 102 -30.34 15.22 2.45
CA TRP A 102 -29.65 14.51 3.53
C TRP A 102 -28.81 13.34 3.00
N ARG A 103 -29.38 12.53 2.11
CA ARG A 103 -28.69 11.38 1.52
C ARG A 103 -27.53 11.80 0.61
N ILE A 104 -27.63 12.92 -0.09
CA ILE A 104 -26.49 13.49 -0.84
C ILE A 104 -25.36 13.86 0.12
N LEU A 105 -25.67 14.57 1.22
CA LEU A 105 -24.66 14.88 2.23
C LEU A 105 -24.06 13.62 2.87
N GLN A 106 -24.87 12.57 3.06
CA GLN A 106 -24.38 11.27 3.54
C GLN A 106 -23.41 10.63 2.55
N LEU A 107 -23.74 10.59 1.25
CA LEU A 107 -22.84 10.09 0.20
C LEU A 107 -21.53 10.90 0.16
N LEU A 108 -21.62 12.23 0.22
CA LEU A 108 -20.42 13.09 0.25
C LEU A 108 -19.58 12.81 1.50
N ALA A 109 -20.20 12.58 2.65
CA ALA A 109 -19.48 12.23 3.87
C ALA A 109 -18.70 10.91 3.67
N GLU A 110 -19.37 9.87 3.19
CA GLU A 110 -18.74 8.57 2.90
C GLU A 110 -17.59 8.71 1.88
N TRP A 111 -17.76 9.55 0.85
CA TRP A 111 -16.70 9.82 -0.12
C TRP A 111 -15.51 10.56 0.51
N THR A 112 -15.75 11.69 1.19
CA THR A 112 -14.68 12.49 1.82
C THR A 112 -13.96 11.75 2.95
N ASP A 113 -14.64 10.81 3.62
CA ASP A 113 -14.05 9.96 4.65
C ASP A 113 -13.27 8.77 4.05
N THR A 114 -13.62 8.29 2.85
CA THR A 114 -12.93 7.15 2.24
C THR A 114 -11.76 7.60 1.36
N PHE A 115 -11.96 8.64 0.55
CA PHE A 115 -11.01 9.14 -0.46
C PHE A 115 -10.79 10.66 -0.30
N PRO A 116 -10.19 11.12 0.81
CA PRO A 116 -9.98 12.55 1.04
C PRO A 116 -9.12 13.20 -0.05
N TYR A 117 -8.17 12.44 -0.64
CA TYR A 117 -7.24 12.98 -1.62
C TYR A 117 -7.88 13.36 -2.96
N ASP A 118 -9.09 12.87 -3.27
CA ASP A 118 -9.85 13.29 -4.45
C ASP A 118 -10.15 14.81 -4.42
N PHE A 119 -10.17 15.41 -3.23
CA PHE A 119 -10.51 16.81 -3.01
C PHE A 119 -9.29 17.72 -2.83
N LEU A 120 -8.09 17.26 -3.21
CA LEU A 120 -6.88 18.09 -3.19
C LEU A 120 -6.91 19.22 -4.23
N ASN A 121 -7.60 19.00 -5.35
CA ASN A 121 -7.65 19.96 -6.45
C ASN A 121 -8.67 21.06 -6.14
N GLU A 122 -8.31 22.31 -6.45
CA GLU A 122 -9.19 23.47 -6.25
C GLU A 122 -10.51 23.33 -7.02
N GLU A 123 -10.49 22.74 -8.22
CA GLU A 123 -11.72 22.49 -9.00
C GLU A 123 -12.66 21.51 -8.28
N THR A 124 -12.15 20.34 -7.85
CA THR A 124 -12.95 19.34 -7.14
C THR A 124 -13.46 19.89 -5.82
N MET A 125 -12.64 20.64 -5.09
CA MET A 125 -13.04 21.31 -3.84
C MET A 125 -14.13 22.37 -4.09
N SER A 126 -14.04 23.13 -5.18
CA SER A 126 -15.05 24.10 -5.58
C SER A 126 -16.39 23.42 -5.87
N ARG A 127 -16.37 22.35 -6.68
CA ARG A 127 -17.57 21.55 -6.99
C ARG A 127 -18.18 20.91 -5.75
N LEU A 128 -17.35 20.41 -4.82
CA LEU A 128 -17.83 19.90 -3.53
C LEU A 128 -18.60 20.98 -2.75
N LYS A 129 -18.03 22.17 -2.62
CA LYS A 129 -18.68 23.31 -1.94
C LYS A 129 -19.98 23.71 -2.63
N GLU A 130 -20.02 23.65 -3.96
CA GLU A 130 -21.23 23.89 -4.73
C GLU A 130 -22.31 22.84 -4.41
N VAL A 131 -21.99 21.53 -4.47
CA VAL A 131 -22.96 20.48 -4.12
C VAL A 131 -23.48 20.66 -2.68
N ILE A 132 -22.61 20.95 -1.72
CA ILE A 132 -23.01 21.19 -0.32
C ILE A 132 -23.94 22.39 -0.23
N THR A 133 -23.62 23.49 -0.92
CA THR A 133 -24.46 24.68 -0.95
C THR A 133 -25.82 24.33 -1.53
N GLN A 134 -25.86 23.66 -2.68
CA GLN A 134 -27.10 23.27 -3.36
C GLN A 134 -27.97 22.30 -2.54
N ALA A 135 -27.34 21.33 -1.85
CA ALA A 135 -28.05 20.38 -1.00
C ALA A 135 -28.60 21.02 0.29
N THR A 136 -28.03 22.14 0.74
CA THR A 136 -28.40 22.82 1.99
C THR A 136 -29.20 24.11 1.81
N ILE A 137 -29.55 24.46 0.56
CA ILE A 137 -30.40 25.61 0.25
C ILE A 137 -31.75 25.47 0.96
N GLY A 138 -32.12 26.49 1.75
CA GLY A 138 -33.34 26.54 2.55
C GLY A 138 -33.14 26.98 4.01
N ARG A 139 -34.23 27.03 4.77
CA ARG A 139 -34.24 27.37 6.22
C ARG A 139 -33.93 26.19 7.14
N ASP A 140 -33.28 25.14 6.63
CA ASP A 140 -32.95 23.96 7.43
C ASP A 140 -31.55 24.08 8.06
N ASP A 141 -31.52 24.50 9.33
CA ASP A 141 -30.28 24.65 10.09
C ASP A 141 -29.54 23.34 10.32
N VAL A 142 -30.21 22.18 10.25
CA VAL A 142 -29.57 20.89 10.47
C VAL A 142 -28.71 20.53 9.26
N LEU A 143 -29.30 20.56 8.05
CA LEU A 143 -28.56 20.29 6.80
C LEU A 143 -27.36 21.24 6.63
N ARG A 144 -27.54 22.54 6.90
CA ARG A 144 -26.44 23.52 6.84
C ARG A 144 -25.30 23.19 7.79
N ARG A 145 -25.62 22.80 9.03
CA ARG A 145 -24.62 22.37 10.02
C ARG A 145 -23.91 21.09 9.58
N THR A 146 -24.63 20.10 9.07
CA THR A 146 -24.06 18.85 8.55
C THR A 146 -23.10 19.12 7.39
N GLY A 147 -23.50 19.96 6.42
CA GLY A 147 -22.63 20.37 5.31
C GLY A 147 -21.36 21.08 5.77
N ALA A 148 -21.47 22.01 6.71
CA ALA A 148 -20.30 22.70 7.28
C ALA A 148 -19.37 21.74 8.05
N GLN A 149 -19.92 20.82 8.83
CA GLN A 149 -19.15 19.80 9.56
C GLN A 149 -18.42 18.84 8.62
N LEU A 150 -19.05 18.44 7.51
CA LEU A 150 -18.41 17.63 6.47
C LEU A 150 -17.17 18.33 5.92
N LEU A 151 -17.31 19.57 5.48
CA LEU A 151 -16.19 20.34 4.93
C LEU A 151 -15.08 20.54 5.98
N GLN A 152 -15.43 20.85 7.22
CA GLN A 152 -14.45 20.99 8.31
C GLN A 152 -13.69 19.69 8.59
N ARG A 153 -14.37 18.53 8.58
CA ARG A 153 -13.72 17.22 8.77
C ARG A 153 -12.74 16.92 7.64
N LEU A 154 -13.15 17.13 6.39
CA LEU A 154 -12.28 16.94 5.22
C LEU A 154 -11.02 17.82 5.31
N LEU A 155 -11.18 19.13 5.56
CA LEU A 155 -10.05 20.05 5.63
C LEU A 155 -9.07 19.70 6.75
N ARG A 156 -9.57 19.28 7.92
CA ARG A 156 -8.71 18.81 9.03
C ARG A 156 -7.92 17.57 8.64
N ARG A 157 -8.54 16.63 7.95
CA ARG A 157 -7.90 15.39 7.50
C ARG A 157 -6.80 15.67 6.47
N LEU A 158 -7.11 16.48 5.45
CA LEU A 158 -6.14 16.90 4.45
C LEU A 158 -4.95 17.64 5.08
N ALA A 159 -5.19 18.54 6.04
CA ALA A 159 -4.12 19.23 6.76
C ALA A 159 -3.23 18.26 7.56
N THR A 160 -3.83 17.27 8.23
CA THR A 160 -3.08 16.25 9.00
C THR A 160 -2.21 15.39 8.08
N GLN A 161 -2.75 14.97 6.94
CA GLN A 161 -2.02 14.20 5.93
C GLN A 161 -0.86 14.99 5.34
N GLN A 162 -1.07 16.27 5.01
CA GLN A 162 -0.01 17.14 4.50
C GLN A 162 1.13 17.31 5.50
N GLN A 163 0.83 17.51 6.80
CA GLN A 163 1.85 17.60 7.85
C GLN A 163 2.67 16.32 7.99
N TYR A 164 2.04 15.15 7.84
CA TYR A 164 2.72 13.87 7.84
C TYR A 164 3.70 13.76 6.66
N GLU A 165 3.25 14.09 5.44
CA GLU A 165 4.10 14.09 4.24
C GLU A 165 5.30 15.02 4.36
N GLU A 166 5.12 16.23 4.91
CA GLU A 166 6.20 17.20 5.13
C GLU A 166 7.24 16.68 6.15
N THR A 167 6.77 16.00 7.19
CA THR A 167 7.64 15.36 8.20
C THR A 167 8.46 14.24 7.57
N LEU A 168 7.84 13.43 6.73
CA LEU A 168 8.50 12.33 6.04
C LEU A 168 9.53 12.83 5.02
N GLY A 169 9.18 13.87 4.24
CA GLY A 169 10.10 14.51 3.29
C GLY A 169 11.33 15.13 3.98
N SER A 170 11.14 15.73 5.16
CA SER A 170 12.23 16.29 5.97
C SER A 170 13.19 15.20 6.50
N GLN A 171 12.66 14.02 6.85
CA GLN A 171 13.50 12.88 7.23
C GLN A 171 14.30 12.32 6.05
N ALA A 172 13.68 12.24 4.87
CA ALA A 172 14.35 11.78 3.65
C ALA A 172 15.47 12.72 3.19
N THR A 173 15.27 14.05 3.29
CA THR A 173 16.32 15.03 2.95
C THR A 173 17.46 15.02 3.95
N ALA A 174 17.18 14.93 5.26
CA ALA A 174 18.21 14.80 6.30
C ALA A 174 19.07 13.53 6.12
N GLY A 175 18.48 12.44 5.62
CA GLY A 175 19.20 11.23 5.23
C GLY A 175 20.17 11.43 4.06
N LYS A 176 19.78 12.22 3.05
CA LYS A 176 20.59 12.50 1.84
C LYS A 176 21.74 13.49 2.07
N THR A 177 21.59 14.45 2.98
CA THR A 177 22.67 15.43 3.30
C THR A 177 23.81 14.81 4.10
N ARG A 178 23.57 13.67 4.76
CA ARG A 178 24.61 12.86 5.38
C ARG A 178 25.33 12.08 4.28
N GLY A 179 26.48 12.59 3.85
CA GLY A 179 27.28 11.97 2.79
C GLY A 179 27.62 10.49 3.07
N PRO A 180 28.12 9.74 2.07
CA PRO A 180 28.43 8.32 2.22
C PRO A 180 29.27 8.08 3.47
N LEU A 181 28.87 7.10 4.30
CA LEU A 181 29.70 6.64 5.41
C LEU A 181 31.07 6.27 4.86
N SER A 182 32.07 7.11 5.10
CA SER A 182 33.46 6.70 4.98
C SER A 182 33.67 5.56 5.98
N PRO A 183 34.22 4.41 5.57
CA PRO A 183 34.50 3.30 6.47
C PRO A 183 35.62 3.72 7.43
N ARG A 184 35.29 4.49 8.47
CA ARG A 184 36.17 4.81 9.59
C ARG A 184 36.03 3.70 10.63
N PRO A 185 37.05 2.84 10.81
CA PRO A 185 37.05 1.88 11.90
C PRO A 185 37.21 2.66 13.21
N GLY A 186 36.19 2.68 14.06
CA GLY A 186 36.32 3.21 15.43
C GLY A 186 35.36 4.34 15.85
N ALA A 187 34.49 4.84 14.97
CA ALA A 187 33.34 5.61 15.46
C ALA A 187 32.35 4.62 16.10
N CYS A 188 32.08 4.78 17.40
CA CYS A 188 31.07 4.01 18.12
C CYS A 188 29.69 4.41 17.62
N ALA A 189 29.33 3.95 16.41
CA ALA A 189 27.95 3.87 16.00
C ALA A 189 27.31 2.88 16.98
N ARG A 190 26.36 3.36 17.80
CA ARG A 190 25.55 2.46 18.62
C ARG A 190 24.94 1.44 17.67
N ASP A 191 25.12 0.15 17.92
CA ASP A 191 24.44 -0.89 17.15
C ASP A 191 23.03 -1.10 17.73
N LEU A 192 22.12 -1.66 16.93
CA LEU A 192 20.74 -1.90 17.35
C LEU A 192 20.70 -2.83 18.56
N PHE A 193 21.59 -3.83 18.58
CA PHE A 193 21.68 -4.82 19.64
C PHE A 193 22.05 -4.20 21.01
N ALA A 194 22.93 -3.19 21.01
CA ALA A 194 23.28 -2.41 22.20
C ALA A 194 22.17 -1.41 22.59
N THR A 195 21.38 -0.96 21.62
CA THR A 195 20.22 -0.08 21.87
C THR A 195 19.06 -0.88 22.47
N CYS A 196 18.81 -2.09 21.98
CA CYS A 196 17.83 -3.04 22.49
C CYS A 196 18.22 -4.48 22.13
N GLY A 197 18.59 -5.29 23.13
CA GLY A 197 18.87 -6.72 22.95
C GLY A 197 17.63 -7.62 22.93
N ASP A 198 16.43 -7.05 23.09
CA ASP A 198 15.17 -7.78 23.09
C ASP A 198 14.55 -7.78 21.69
N ALA A 199 14.58 -8.95 21.04
CA ALA A 199 14.04 -9.13 19.70
C ALA A 199 12.52 -8.89 19.63
N GLY A 200 11.79 -9.19 20.70
CA GLY A 200 10.36 -8.93 20.80
C GLY A 200 10.05 -7.45 20.79
N LEU A 201 10.78 -6.66 21.58
CA LEU A 201 10.61 -5.19 21.59
C LEU A 201 10.93 -4.58 20.22
N VAL A 202 12.02 -4.99 19.57
CA VAL A 202 12.33 -4.50 18.21
C VAL A 202 11.22 -4.85 17.22
N ALA A 203 10.72 -6.08 17.26
CA ALA A 203 9.63 -6.50 16.37
C ALA A 203 8.31 -5.73 16.64
N GLN A 204 8.02 -5.38 17.89
CA GLN A 204 6.88 -4.51 18.24
C GLN A 204 7.04 -3.11 17.65
N GLN A 205 8.24 -2.52 17.75
CA GLN A 205 8.49 -1.18 17.19
C GLN A 205 8.52 -1.18 15.67
N LEU A 206 9.01 -2.24 15.02
CA LEU A 206 8.86 -2.42 13.57
C LEU A 206 7.38 -2.46 13.19
N THR A 207 6.57 -3.24 13.91
CA THR A 207 5.12 -3.32 13.68
C THR A 207 4.43 -1.98 13.91
N PHE A 208 4.86 -1.18 14.88
CA PHE A 208 4.39 0.19 15.07
C PHE A 208 4.69 1.07 13.85
N ILE A 209 5.93 1.07 13.34
CA ILE A 209 6.32 1.85 12.16
C ILE A 209 5.52 1.43 10.92
N GLU A 210 5.34 0.12 10.73
CA GLU A 210 4.58 -0.45 9.62
C GLU A 210 3.12 0.00 9.65
N LEU A 211 2.43 -0.12 10.80
CA LEU A 211 1.04 0.31 10.94
C LEU A 211 0.89 1.83 10.78
N GLU A 212 1.82 2.62 11.34
CA GLU A 212 1.83 4.07 11.17
C GLU A 212 1.90 4.45 9.69
N ARG A 213 2.84 3.87 8.93
CA ARG A 213 2.99 4.15 7.49
C ARG A 213 1.83 3.60 6.65
N LEU A 214 1.36 2.38 6.94
CA LEU A 214 0.22 1.78 6.23
C LEU A 214 -1.06 2.60 6.39
N SER A 215 -1.30 3.17 7.57
CA SER A 215 -2.48 3.99 7.83
C SER A 215 -2.61 5.21 6.92
N GLN A 216 -1.48 5.68 6.36
CA GLN A 216 -1.40 6.85 5.48
C GLN A 216 -1.64 6.51 4.02
N ILE A 217 -1.53 5.23 3.62
CA ILE A 217 -1.76 4.80 2.24
C ILE A 217 -3.26 4.84 1.97
N GLY A 218 -3.67 5.72 1.06
CA GLY A 218 -5.03 5.78 0.56
C GLY A 218 -5.36 4.56 -0.33
N PRO A 219 -6.57 3.97 -0.24
CA PRO A 219 -7.01 2.95 -1.19
C PRO A 219 -6.94 3.42 -2.66
N GLU A 220 -7.07 4.73 -2.89
CA GLU A 220 -6.87 5.40 -4.17
C GLU A 220 -5.46 5.25 -4.74
N GLU A 221 -4.42 5.24 -3.90
CA GLU A 221 -3.03 5.14 -4.34
C GLU A 221 -2.75 3.76 -4.94
N LEU A 222 -3.42 2.72 -4.41
CA LEU A 222 -3.30 1.35 -4.92
C LEU A 222 -3.85 1.24 -6.34
N VAL A 223 -4.98 1.87 -6.64
CA VAL A 223 -5.57 1.84 -8.00
C VAL A 223 -4.86 2.82 -8.93
N GLY A 224 -4.53 4.01 -8.41
CA GLY A 224 -3.85 5.07 -9.15
C GLY A 224 -2.42 4.70 -9.59
N ALA A 225 -1.75 3.80 -8.88
CA ALA A 225 -0.46 3.24 -9.29
C ALA A 225 -0.49 2.53 -10.65
N PHE A 226 -1.67 2.14 -11.14
CA PHE A 226 -1.86 1.37 -12.37
C PHE A 226 -2.53 2.15 -13.50
N SER A 227 -2.96 3.39 -13.26
CA SER A 227 -3.53 4.22 -14.32
C SER A 227 -2.46 4.50 -15.39
N PRO A 228 -2.72 4.23 -16.68
CA PRO A 228 -1.76 4.47 -17.74
C PRO A 228 -1.35 5.95 -17.74
N LYS A 229 -0.09 6.26 -17.46
CA LYS A 229 0.47 7.64 -17.55
C LYS A 229 0.59 8.16 -19.00
N GLY A 230 -0.24 7.68 -19.93
CA GLY A 230 0.01 7.79 -21.37
C GLY A 230 -1.21 7.84 -22.28
N SER A 231 -2.37 8.34 -21.82
CA SER A 231 -3.51 8.65 -22.70
C SER A 231 -4.11 10.05 -22.51
N ILE A 232 -3.30 10.97 -21.99
CA ILE A 232 -3.57 12.42 -22.10
C ILE A 232 -2.33 13.05 -22.75
N GLU A 233 -2.26 12.95 -24.07
CA GLU A 233 -1.44 13.87 -24.87
C GLU A 233 -2.08 15.26 -24.78
N GLN A 234 -1.81 15.99 -23.70
CA GLN A 234 -1.87 17.44 -23.69
C GLN A 234 -0.62 17.99 -23.01
N HIS A 235 0.25 18.53 -23.86
CA HIS A 235 1.39 19.33 -23.45
C HIS A 235 0.97 20.51 -22.57
N GLN A 236 1.86 20.87 -21.65
CA GLN A 236 1.92 22.15 -20.93
C GLN A 236 0.87 22.36 -19.83
N GLN A 237 0.99 21.59 -18.75
CA GLN A 237 1.17 22.13 -17.40
C GLN A 237 1.58 21.00 -16.45
N ALA A 238 2.88 20.89 -16.21
CA ALA A 238 3.44 20.06 -15.16
C ALA A 238 3.14 20.67 -13.78
N HIS A 239 1.88 20.73 -13.39
CA HIS A 239 1.47 21.02 -12.02
C HIS A 239 0.21 20.20 -11.70
N VAL A 240 0.29 19.39 -10.64
CA VAL A 240 -0.82 18.72 -9.90
C VAL A 240 -1.13 17.24 -10.22
N GLY A 241 -0.67 16.62 -11.31
CA GLY A 241 -0.89 15.18 -11.57
C GLY A 241 0.10 14.17 -10.92
N VAL A 242 1.15 14.65 -10.26
CA VAL A 242 2.32 13.83 -9.81
C VAL A 242 2.21 13.40 -8.33
N LYS A 243 1.13 13.75 -7.62
CA LYS A 243 1.02 13.50 -6.16
C LYS A 243 0.50 12.10 -5.77
N SER A 244 0.14 11.23 -6.71
CA SER A 244 -0.76 10.08 -6.47
C SER A 244 -0.18 8.88 -5.71
N THR A 245 1.12 8.80 -5.44
CA THR A 245 1.75 7.58 -4.87
C THR A 245 2.79 7.84 -3.77
N LYS A 246 2.84 9.03 -3.17
CA LYS A 246 3.92 9.37 -2.23
C LYS A 246 3.99 8.46 -1.00
N ASN A 247 2.84 8.12 -0.41
CA ASN A 247 2.83 7.25 0.77
C ASN A 247 3.21 5.82 0.37
N LEU A 248 2.75 5.38 -0.80
CA LEU A 248 3.17 4.13 -1.41
C LEU A 248 4.69 4.05 -1.61
N GLU A 249 5.29 5.09 -2.19
CA GLU A 249 6.74 5.22 -2.40
C GLU A 249 7.50 5.18 -1.08
N ALA A 250 7.08 5.98 -0.12
CA ALA A 250 7.65 6.04 1.22
C ALA A 250 7.62 4.68 1.94
N TYR A 251 6.56 3.90 1.74
CA TYR A 251 6.41 2.59 2.34
C TYR A 251 7.33 1.55 1.70
N VAL A 252 7.51 1.62 0.38
CA VAL A 252 8.48 0.82 -0.36
C VAL A 252 9.92 1.19 0.02
N GLU A 253 10.21 2.49 0.16
CA GLU A 253 11.51 2.97 0.63
C GLU A 253 11.83 2.44 2.04
N TRP A 254 10.85 2.39 2.93
CA TRP A 254 11.01 1.79 4.25
C TRP A 254 11.35 0.30 4.20
N PHE A 255 10.65 -0.47 3.37
CA PHE A 255 10.93 -1.89 3.19
C PHE A 255 12.38 -2.11 2.74
N ASN A 256 12.83 -1.33 1.76
CA ASN A 256 14.21 -1.38 1.27
C ASN A 256 15.22 -0.93 2.33
N HIS A 257 14.94 0.16 3.04
CA HIS A 257 15.78 0.63 4.14
C HIS A 257 15.98 -0.44 5.21
N LEU A 258 14.91 -1.15 5.59
CA LEU A 258 14.99 -2.24 6.57
C LEU A 258 15.87 -3.40 6.07
N ILE A 259 15.77 -3.79 4.79
CA ILE A 259 16.66 -4.79 4.17
C ILE A 259 18.13 -4.36 4.33
N PHE A 260 18.45 -3.13 3.91
CA PHE A 260 19.82 -2.62 3.96
C PHE A 260 20.31 -2.40 5.39
N LEU A 261 19.43 -2.03 6.33
CA LEU A 261 19.76 -1.88 7.75
C LEU A 261 20.21 -3.22 8.34
N VAL A 262 19.44 -4.29 8.11
CA VAL A 262 19.77 -5.63 8.58
C VAL A 262 21.13 -6.08 8.04
N ALA A 263 21.36 -5.92 6.73
CA ALA A 263 22.64 -6.29 6.13
C ALA A 263 23.82 -5.43 6.63
N THR A 264 23.59 -4.14 6.84
CA THR A 264 24.57 -3.21 7.43
C THR A 264 24.98 -3.66 8.83
N GLU A 265 24.00 -3.90 9.71
CA GLU A 265 24.23 -4.34 11.09
C GLU A 265 25.01 -5.67 11.17
N VAL A 266 24.81 -6.57 10.19
CA VAL A 266 25.57 -7.82 10.11
C VAL A 266 27.00 -7.62 9.59
N CYS A 267 27.24 -6.72 8.64
CA CYS A 267 28.58 -6.47 8.10
C CYS A 267 29.48 -5.62 9.03
N LEU A 268 28.92 -4.78 9.90
CA LEU A 268 29.70 -3.88 10.77
C LEU A 268 30.62 -4.59 11.79
N PRO A 269 30.20 -5.66 12.50
CA PRO A 269 31.05 -6.29 13.49
C PRO A 269 32.28 -6.99 12.88
N LEU A 270 33.47 -6.62 13.36
CA LEU A 270 34.73 -7.19 12.87
C LEU A 270 34.88 -8.68 13.20
N LYS A 271 34.36 -9.14 14.34
CA LYS A 271 34.53 -10.53 14.81
C LYS A 271 33.37 -11.41 14.33
N LYS A 272 33.68 -12.54 13.68
CA LYS A 272 32.69 -13.53 13.24
C LYS A 272 31.72 -14.03 14.33
N LYS A 273 32.18 -14.12 15.59
CA LYS A 273 31.29 -14.49 16.73
C LYS A 273 30.24 -13.41 17.01
N GLN A 274 30.57 -12.13 16.84
CA GLN A 274 29.63 -11.03 17.03
C GLN A 274 28.64 -10.97 15.86
N ARG A 275 29.12 -11.10 14.61
CA ARG A 275 28.23 -11.18 13.44
C ARG A 275 27.20 -12.31 13.56
N ALA A 276 27.63 -13.49 14.02
CA ALA A 276 26.71 -14.62 14.24
C ALA A 276 25.60 -14.28 15.25
N LYS A 277 25.91 -13.55 16.34
CA LYS A 277 24.90 -13.08 17.30
C LYS A 277 23.92 -12.10 16.68
N VAL A 278 24.38 -11.19 15.83
CA VAL A 278 23.52 -10.23 15.12
C VAL A 278 22.58 -10.96 14.15
N ILE A 279 23.09 -11.96 13.42
CA ILE A 279 22.26 -12.81 12.55
C ILE A 279 21.19 -13.54 13.38
N GLU A 280 21.58 -14.20 14.47
CA GLU A 280 20.64 -14.91 15.35
C GLU A 280 19.59 -13.97 15.98
N PHE A 281 19.99 -12.75 16.32
CA PHE A 281 19.08 -11.72 16.80
C PHE A 281 18.03 -11.36 15.74
N PHE A 282 18.44 -11.06 14.50
CA PHE A 282 17.48 -10.74 13.44
C PHE A 282 16.61 -11.92 13.02
N ILE A 283 17.11 -13.15 13.08
CA ILE A 283 16.27 -14.36 12.91
C ILE A 283 15.15 -14.38 13.96
N GLU A 284 15.46 -14.04 15.21
CA GLU A 284 14.47 -13.97 16.28
C GLU A 284 13.49 -12.80 16.08
N VAL A 285 13.97 -11.62 15.68
CA VAL A 285 13.10 -10.47 15.32
C VAL A 285 12.13 -10.85 14.19
N ALA A 286 12.63 -11.49 13.13
CA ALA A 286 11.82 -11.92 11.99
C ALA A 286 10.74 -12.94 12.41
N ARG A 287 11.10 -13.89 13.29
CA ARG A 287 10.14 -14.84 13.87
C ARG A 287 9.04 -14.12 14.66
N MET A 288 9.41 -13.10 15.44
CA MET A 288 8.46 -12.30 16.19
C MET A 288 7.53 -11.50 15.28
N CYS A 289 8.06 -10.82 14.26
CA CYS A 289 7.27 -10.16 13.21
C CYS A 289 6.26 -11.13 12.57
N PHE A 290 6.72 -12.32 12.15
CA PHE A 290 5.85 -13.36 11.57
C PHE A 290 4.71 -13.77 12.52
N SER A 291 5.02 -14.02 13.80
CA SER A 291 4.01 -14.42 14.79
C SER A 291 2.96 -13.33 15.08
N MET A 292 3.35 -12.06 14.99
CA MET A 292 2.45 -10.91 15.16
C MET A 292 1.59 -10.63 13.93
N GLY A 293 1.80 -11.32 12.81
CA GLY A 293 1.15 -10.99 11.54
C GLY A 293 1.82 -9.85 10.78
N ASN A 294 3.01 -9.42 11.21
CA ASN A 294 3.85 -8.47 10.47
C ASN A 294 4.71 -9.19 9.42
N PHE A 295 4.09 -9.54 8.30
CA PHE A 295 4.78 -10.25 7.22
C PHE A 295 5.71 -9.34 6.42
N ASN A 296 5.42 -8.04 6.32
CA ASN A 296 6.26 -7.10 5.57
C ASN A 296 7.67 -6.97 6.17
N SER A 297 7.77 -6.66 7.47
CA SER A 297 9.08 -6.59 8.14
C SER A 297 9.77 -7.95 8.21
N PHE A 298 9.01 -9.04 8.38
CA PHE A 298 9.55 -10.40 8.31
C PHE A 298 10.26 -10.64 6.96
N MET A 299 9.58 -10.37 5.85
CA MET A 299 10.15 -10.53 4.50
C MET A 299 11.38 -9.66 4.30
N ALA A 300 11.35 -8.41 4.77
CA ALA A 300 12.49 -7.50 4.70
C ALA A 300 13.72 -8.04 5.46
N ILE A 301 13.52 -8.54 6.68
CA ILE A 301 14.63 -9.04 7.50
C ILE A 301 15.28 -10.27 6.87
N ILE A 302 14.49 -11.27 6.44
CA ILE A 302 15.05 -12.47 5.81
C ILE A 302 15.72 -12.11 4.47
N SER A 303 15.17 -11.15 3.72
CA SER A 303 15.80 -10.63 2.50
C SER A 303 17.16 -9.98 2.79
N GLY A 304 17.27 -9.16 3.84
CA GLY A 304 18.54 -8.56 4.29
C GLY A 304 19.59 -9.60 4.67
N LEU A 305 19.20 -10.66 5.38
CA LEU A 305 20.09 -11.79 5.70
C LEU A 305 20.51 -12.61 4.48
N SER A 306 19.69 -12.60 3.43
CA SER A 306 19.93 -13.34 2.18
C SER A 306 20.78 -12.55 1.16
N MET A 307 20.99 -11.25 1.38
CA MET A 307 21.83 -10.41 0.51
C MET A 307 23.25 -10.98 0.37
N ILE A 308 23.85 -10.80 -0.82
CA ILE A 308 25.18 -11.34 -1.16
C ILE A 308 26.26 -10.98 -0.11
N PRO A 309 26.38 -9.73 0.37
CA PRO A 309 27.38 -9.38 1.39
C PRO A 309 27.27 -10.21 2.67
N VAL A 310 26.06 -10.66 3.03
CA VAL A 310 25.79 -11.46 4.24
C VAL A 310 25.87 -12.96 3.95
N SER A 311 25.18 -13.45 2.93
CA SER A 311 25.07 -14.88 2.59
C SER A 311 26.42 -15.52 2.17
N ARG A 312 27.38 -14.68 1.73
CA ARG A 312 28.75 -15.11 1.42
C ARG A 312 29.63 -15.38 2.65
N LEU A 313 29.26 -14.91 3.85
CA LEU A 313 30.09 -15.02 5.06
C LEU A 313 30.12 -16.44 5.65
N LYS A 314 30.61 -17.43 4.89
CA LYS A 314 30.46 -18.86 5.23
C LYS A 314 30.98 -19.20 6.63
N LYS A 315 32.14 -18.69 7.03
CA LYS A 315 32.70 -18.88 8.40
C LYS A 315 31.88 -18.25 9.53
N THR A 316 31.02 -17.29 9.22
CA THR A 316 30.08 -16.71 10.19
C THR A 316 28.86 -17.61 10.29
N TRP A 317 28.31 -18.04 9.16
CA TRP A 317 27.14 -18.93 9.09
C TRP A 317 27.38 -20.28 9.75
N THR A 318 28.60 -20.82 9.74
CA THR A 318 28.94 -22.05 10.51
C THR A 318 28.80 -21.89 12.03
N LYS A 319 28.63 -20.67 12.53
CA LYS A 319 28.39 -20.38 13.96
C LYS A 319 26.95 -20.04 14.28
N VAL A 320 26.09 -19.89 13.28
CA VAL A 320 24.69 -19.52 13.43
C VAL A 320 23.87 -20.80 13.55
N LYS A 321 22.90 -20.82 14.46
CA LYS A 321 21.88 -21.87 14.49
C LYS A 321 20.86 -21.65 13.37
N THR A 322 21.06 -22.28 12.22
CA THR A 322 20.27 -22.00 11.01
C THR A 322 18.86 -22.57 11.01
N ALA A 323 18.53 -23.57 11.84
CA ALA A 323 17.23 -24.24 11.80
C ALA A 323 16.02 -23.30 11.80
N LYS A 324 16.05 -22.21 12.59
CA LYS A 324 14.99 -21.18 12.59
C LYS A 324 14.97 -20.37 11.29
N PHE A 325 16.15 -20.02 10.76
CA PHE A 325 16.30 -19.31 9.50
C PHE A 325 15.75 -20.15 8.33
N ASP A 326 16.12 -21.43 8.27
CA ASP A 326 15.70 -22.35 7.21
C ASP A 326 14.16 -22.52 7.18
N ILE A 327 13.51 -22.58 8.36
CA ILE A 327 12.04 -22.60 8.46
C ILE A 327 11.43 -21.29 7.94
N LEU A 328 12.01 -20.16 8.31
CA LEU A 328 11.53 -18.84 7.90
C LEU A 328 11.71 -18.61 6.39
N GLU A 329 12.82 -19.08 5.81
CA GLU A 329 13.12 -19.00 4.38
C GLU A 329 12.07 -19.73 3.52
N ASN A 330 11.49 -20.84 4.01
CA ASN A 330 10.44 -21.57 3.29
C ASN A 330 9.18 -20.73 3.01
N TYR A 331 8.91 -19.69 3.79
CA TYR A 331 7.79 -18.78 3.52
C TYR A 331 8.10 -17.77 2.42
N MET A 332 9.36 -17.60 2.04
CA MET A 332 9.78 -16.76 0.92
C MET A 332 9.80 -17.51 -0.43
N ASP A 333 9.52 -18.81 -0.43
CA ASP A 333 9.55 -19.62 -1.64
C ASP A 333 8.51 -19.12 -2.65
N PRO A 334 8.93 -18.67 -3.87
CA PRO A 334 8.00 -18.19 -4.88
C PRO A 334 7.17 -19.32 -5.52
N SER A 335 7.52 -20.59 -5.28
CA SER A 335 6.84 -21.75 -5.83
C SER A 335 5.33 -21.73 -5.55
N SER A 336 4.55 -22.13 -6.56
CA SER A 336 3.08 -22.10 -6.51
C SER A 336 2.53 -20.73 -6.10
N ASN A 337 3.14 -19.65 -6.60
CA ASN A 337 2.79 -18.26 -6.30
C ASN A 337 2.81 -17.97 -4.78
N PHE A 338 3.93 -18.27 -4.12
CA PHE A 338 4.12 -18.02 -2.69
C PHE A 338 3.11 -18.77 -1.78
N CYS A 339 2.81 -20.03 -2.09
CA CYS A 339 1.76 -20.79 -1.42
C CYS A 339 1.90 -20.88 0.12
N ASN A 340 3.13 -21.02 0.62
CA ASN A 340 3.42 -21.09 2.05
C ASN A 340 3.08 -19.77 2.76
N TYR A 341 3.58 -18.65 2.22
CA TYR A 341 3.23 -17.31 2.71
C TYR A 341 1.73 -17.05 2.62
N ARG A 342 1.08 -17.36 1.49
CA ARG A 342 -0.36 -17.14 1.33
C ARG A 342 -1.19 -17.94 2.33
N THR A 343 -0.76 -19.13 2.69
CA THR A 343 -1.41 -19.94 3.74
C THR A 343 -1.24 -19.29 5.12
N ALA A 344 -0.05 -18.79 5.44
CA ALA A 344 0.19 -18.03 6.67
C ALA A 344 -0.65 -16.74 6.74
N LEU A 345 -0.73 -15.98 5.63
CA LEU A 345 -1.54 -14.77 5.52
C LEU A 345 -3.02 -15.07 5.73
N ARG A 346 -3.56 -16.13 5.10
CA ARG A 346 -4.96 -16.56 5.33
C ARG A 346 -5.21 -16.90 6.80
N GLY A 347 -4.26 -17.58 7.44
CA GLY A 347 -4.32 -17.86 8.87
C GLY A 347 -4.37 -16.58 9.71
N ALA A 348 -3.55 -15.57 9.38
CA ALA A 348 -3.57 -14.28 10.07
C ALA A 348 -4.86 -13.49 9.82
N ALA A 349 -5.35 -13.44 8.59
CA ALA A 349 -6.63 -12.80 8.26
C ALA A 349 -7.80 -13.45 9.02
N GLN A 350 -7.81 -14.77 9.15
CA GLN A 350 -8.83 -15.47 9.92
C GLN A 350 -8.72 -15.18 11.43
N ARG A 351 -7.49 -15.07 11.97
CA ARG A 351 -7.28 -14.63 13.36
C ARG A 351 -7.76 -13.20 13.57
N CYS A 352 -7.52 -12.30 12.63
CA CYS A 352 -7.99 -10.91 12.72
C CYS A 352 -9.51 -10.82 12.79
N ARG A 353 -10.22 -11.61 11.96
CA ARG A 353 -11.69 -11.64 11.94
C ARG A 353 -12.31 -12.18 13.23
N ASN A 354 -11.69 -13.21 13.81
CA ASN A 354 -12.22 -13.88 15.00
C ASN A 354 -11.60 -13.38 16.32
N GLY A 355 -10.58 -12.53 16.22
CA GLY A 355 -9.75 -12.07 17.32
C GLY A 355 -10.52 -11.12 18.24
N ARG A 356 -10.29 -11.27 19.54
CA ARG A 356 -10.92 -10.44 20.58
C ARG A 356 -9.98 -9.35 21.06
N SER A 357 -8.66 -9.58 20.98
CA SER A 357 -7.63 -8.61 21.32
C SER A 357 -7.20 -7.79 20.11
N THR A 358 -6.70 -6.58 20.35
CA THR A 358 -6.08 -5.73 19.31
C THR A 358 -4.84 -6.38 18.70
N HIS A 359 -4.10 -7.20 19.47
CA HIS A 359 -2.94 -7.95 18.99
C HIS A 359 -3.30 -8.98 17.90
N GLU A 360 -4.43 -9.67 18.06
CA GLU A 360 -4.89 -10.66 17.07
C GLU A 360 -5.38 -10.04 15.77
N LYS A 361 -5.66 -8.73 15.77
CA LYS A 361 -6.13 -7.98 14.60
C LYS A 361 -5.02 -7.51 13.67
N ILE A 362 -3.76 -7.58 14.09
CA ILE A 362 -2.62 -7.14 13.28
C ILE A 362 -2.46 -8.07 12.07
N VAL A 363 -2.55 -7.49 10.87
CA VAL A 363 -2.21 -8.12 9.60
C VAL A 363 -1.49 -7.10 8.74
N ILE A 364 -0.21 -7.31 8.50
CA ILE A 364 0.61 -6.46 7.62
C ILE A 364 1.11 -7.39 6.52
N PRO A 365 0.45 -7.39 5.35
CA PRO A 365 0.80 -8.31 4.28
C PRO A 365 2.19 -7.99 3.75
N PHE A 366 2.81 -8.97 3.10
CA PHE A 366 3.93 -8.70 2.21
C PHE A 366 3.46 -7.81 1.06
N PHE A 367 3.78 -6.53 1.18
CA PHE A 367 3.08 -5.49 0.44
C PHE A 367 3.37 -5.53 -1.06
N SER A 368 4.60 -5.88 -1.45
CA SER A 368 4.97 -6.02 -2.87
C SER A 368 4.14 -7.08 -3.58
N LEU A 369 3.89 -8.22 -2.94
CA LEU A 369 3.05 -9.29 -3.52
C LEU A 369 1.58 -8.88 -3.56
N PHE A 370 1.11 -8.16 -2.53
CA PHE A 370 -0.25 -7.62 -2.51
C PHE A 370 -0.50 -6.62 -3.67
N VAL A 371 0.40 -5.66 -3.88
CA VAL A 371 0.31 -4.70 -5.00
C VAL A 371 0.41 -5.43 -6.35
N LYS A 372 1.28 -6.44 -6.46
CA LYS A 372 1.40 -7.28 -7.65
C LYS A 372 0.06 -7.97 -7.98
N ASP A 373 -0.64 -8.50 -6.99
CA ASP A 373 -1.93 -9.17 -7.19
C ASP A 373 -3.02 -8.20 -7.71
N ILE A 374 -3.09 -6.98 -7.15
CA ILE A 374 -4.03 -5.95 -7.62
C ILE A 374 -3.70 -5.54 -9.07
N TYR A 375 -2.42 -5.37 -9.39
CA TYR A 375 -1.97 -5.05 -10.74
C TYR A 375 -2.43 -6.11 -11.75
N PHE A 376 -2.13 -7.39 -11.50
CA PHE A 376 -2.53 -8.47 -12.41
C PHE A 376 -4.05 -8.57 -12.54
N LEU A 377 -4.80 -8.35 -11.46
CA LEU A 377 -6.26 -8.31 -11.52
C LEU A 377 -6.76 -7.19 -12.43
N ASN A 378 -6.09 -6.02 -12.42
CA ASN A 378 -6.43 -4.92 -13.29
C ASN A 378 -6.06 -5.19 -14.77
N GLU A 379 -4.87 -5.73 -15.04
CA GLU A 379 -4.37 -5.92 -16.41
C GLU A 379 -5.05 -7.07 -17.15
N VAL A 380 -5.35 -8.16 -16.46
CA VAL A 380 -5.86 -9.39 -17.11
C VAL A 380 -7.30 -9.21 -17.60
N CYS A 381 -8.06 -8.29 -17.02
CA CYS A 381 -9.47 -8.06 -17.35
C CYS A 381 -9.69 -6.66 -17.95
N SER A 382 -10.35 -6.56 -19.10
CA SER A 382 -10.71 -5.27 -19.69
C SER A 382 -11.72 -4.51 -18.82
N SER A 383 -11.48 -3.21 -18.60
CA SER A 383 -12.40 -2.32 -17.85
C SER A 383 -13.69 -2.01 -18.62
N ARG A 384 -13.69 -2.22 -19.94
CA ARG A 384 -14.87 -2.11 -20.81
C ARG A 384 -15.12 -3.41 -21.56
N LEU A 385 -16.38 -3.78 -21.67
CA LEU A 385 -16.86 -4.92 -22.46
C LEU A 385 -17.04 -4.53 -23.93
N ALA A 386 -17.20 -5.52 -24.81
CA ALA A 386 -17.35 -5.31 -26.25
C ALA A 386 -18.57 -4.44 -26.63
N ASN A 387 -19.60 -4.40 -25.79
CA ASN A 387 -20.79 -3.56 -25.95
C ASN A 387 -20.60 -2.13 -25.41
N GLY A 388 -19.38 -1.75 -25.00
CA GLY A 388 -19.06 -0.44 -24.44
C GLY A 388 -19.40 -0.27 -22.96
N HIS A 389 -20.07 -1.25 -22.34
CA HIS A 389 -20.36 -1.23 -20.90
C HIS A 389 -19.08 -1.28 -20.07
N VAL A 390 -19.15 -0.66 -18.91
CA VAL A 390 -18.14 -0.80 -17.86
C VAL A 390 -18.27 -2.19 -17.24
N ASN A 391 -17.14 -2.89 -17.12
CA ASN A 391 -17.07 -4.23 -16.53
C ASN A 391 -17.03 -4.13 -15.00
N PHE A 392 -18.19 -4.15 -14.35
CA PHE A 392 -18.31 -3.96 -12.91
C PHE A 392 -17.98 -5.24 -12.11
N GLU A 393 -18.05 -6.42 -12.73
CA GLU A 393 -17.59 -7.68 -12.13
C GLU A 393 -16.10 -7.63 -11.80
N LYS A 394 -15.27 -7.15 -12.74
CA LYS A 394 -13.84 -6.85 -12.50
C LYS A 394 -13.66 -5.91 -11.30
N PHE A 395 -14.47 -4.87 -11.21
CA PHE A 395 -14.35 -3.86 -10.17
C PHE A 395 -14.77 -4.37 -8.79
N TRP A 396 -15.75 -5.27 -8.70
CA TRP A 396 -16.05 -5.98 -7.46
C TRP A 396 -14.84 -6.76 -6.94
N ASP A 397 -14.10 -7.43 -7.83
CA ASP A 397 -12.92 -8.19 -7.44
C ASP A 397 -11.79 -7.28 -6.94
N LEU A 398 -11.55 -6.15 -7.63
CA LEU A 398 -10.57 -5.15 -7.22
C LEU A 398 -10.93 -4.54 -5.86
N ALA A 399 -12.18 -4.11 -5.70
CA ALA A 399 -12.68 -3.54 -4.46
C ALA A 399 -12.65 -4.54 -3.31
N ARG A 400 -12.85 -5.84 -3.56
CA ARG A 400 -12.74 -6.87 -2.52
C ARG A 400 -11.31 -6.96 -1.97
N GLN A 401 -10.29 -6.96 -2.84
CA GLN A 401 -8.90 -7.01 -2.40
C GLN A 401 -8.47 -5.73 -1.67
N VAL A 402 -8.83 -4.57 -2.20
CA VAL A 402 -8.49 -3.27 -1.58
C VAL A 402 -9.27 -3.09 -0.26
N GLY A 403 -10.54 -3.49 -0.21
CA GLY A 403 -11.37 -3.41 1.00
C GLY A 403 -10.84 -4.25 2.15
N GLU A 404 -10.28 -5.43 1.86
CA GLU A 404 -9.61 -6.24 2.88
C GLU A 404 -8.37 -5.54 3.44
N PHE A 405 -7.55 -4.92 2.58
CA PHE A 405 -6.42 -4.11 3.02
C PHE A 405 -6.83 -2.90 3.86
N VAL A 406 -7.90 -2.19 3.48
CA VAL A 406 -8.44 -1.08 4.27
C VAL A 406 -8.77 -1.53 5.69
N SER A 407 -9.36 -2.72 5.85
CA SER A 407 -9.66 -3.27 7.18
C SER A 407 -8.43 -3.57 8.03
N TRP A 408 -7.30 -3.92 7.39
CA TRP A 408 -6.05 -4.25 8.09
C TRP A 408 -5.28 -3.01 8.53
N LYS A 409 -5.29 -1.93 7.74
CA LYS A 409 -4.56 -0.70 8.08
C LYS A 409 -5.21 0.15 9.16
N ASP A 410 -6.50 -0.06 9.46
CA ASP A 410 -7.25 0.70 10.47
C ASP A 410 -7.04 0.17 11.91
N VAL A 411 -6.17 -0.83 12.09
CA VAL A 411 -5.84 -1.42 13.39
C VAL A 411 -4.94 -0.48 14.20
N GLU A 412 -5.39 -0.09 15.39
CA GLU A 412 -4.54 0.64 16.34
C GLU A 412 -3.42 -0.28 16.87
N CYS A 413 -2.18 0.23 16.84
CA CYS A 413 -1.03 -0.53 17.31
C CYS A 413 -1.12 -0.74 18.84
N PRO A 414 -1.17 -2.00 19.33
CA PRO A 414 -1.31 -2.27 20.76
C PRO A 414 -0.01 -2.08 21.54
N PHE A 415 1.10 -1.82 20.86
CA PHE A 415 2.42 -1.75 21.49
C PHE A 415 2.76 -0.31 21.88
N PRO A 416 3.27 -0.09 23.11
CA PRO A 416 3.73 1.23 23.51
C PRO A 416 4.93 1.66 22.67
N ARG A 417 4.95 2.95 22.34
CA ARG A 417 5.99 3.56 21.51
C ARG A 417 7.30 3.72 22.29
N ASP A 418 8.37 3.03 21.89
CA ASP A 418 9.74 3.31 22.34
C ASP A 418 10.45 4.21 21.32
N ARG A 419 10.53 5.50 21.65
CA ARG A 419 11.14 6.52 20.78
C ARG A 419 12.62 6.26 20.48
N ARG A 420 13.35 5.57 21.34
CA ARG A 420 14.79 5.31 21.14
C ARG A 420 14.99 4.30 20.03
N ILE A 421 14.25 3.19 20.08
CA ILE A 421 14.29 2.13 19.07
C ILE A 421 13.78 2.67 17.73
N ILE A 422 12.63 3.36 17.73
CA ILE A 422 12.07 3.94 16.49
C ILE A 422 13.02 4.95 15.87
N SER A 423 13.59 5.86 16.66
CA SER A 423 14.56 6.84 16.16
C SER A 423 15.78 6.14 15.55
N TYR A 424 16.27 5.08 16.17
CA TYR A 424 17.34 4.28 15.61
C TYR A 424 16.96 3.64 14.28
N LEU A 425 15.84 2.92 14.21
CA LEU A 425 15.39 2.21 13.02
C LEU A 425 15.18 3.16 11.83
N LEU A 426 14.66 4.37 12.08
CA LEU A 426 14.34 5.37 11.05
C LEU A 426 15.53 6.23 10.62
N SER A 427 16.48 6.52 11.51
CA SER A 427 17.53 7.53 11.25
C SER A 427 18.95 6.97 11.07
N THR A 428 19.14 5.68 11.34
CA THR A 428 20.43 5.02 11.15
C THR A 428 20.79 4.99 9.68
N GLN A 429 22.01 5.43 9.36
CA GLN A 429 22.52 5.37 8.00
C GLN A 429 22.79 3.91 7.62
N VAL A 430 22.24 3.49 6.49
CA VAL A 430 22.50 2.19 5.91
C VAL A 430 23.60 2.30 4.86
N LEU A 431 24.45 1.28 4.76
CA LEU A 431 25.48 1.23 3.74
C LEU A 431 24.84 1.01 2.35
N SER A 432 25.52 1.43 1.28
CA SER A 432 25.18 0.95 -0.06
C SER A 432 25.58 -0.52 -0.21
N GLU A 433 25.03 -1.21 -1.22
CA GLU A 433 25.43 -2.59 -1.52
C GLU A 433 26.95 -2.72 -1.70
N ASP A 434 27.57 -1.80 -2.45
CA ASP A 434 29.03 -1.73 -2.62
C ASP A 434 29.76 -1.49 -1.29
N GLY A 435 29.24 -0.59 -0.46
CA GLY A 435 29.81 -0.30 0.86
C GLY A 435 29.79 -1.51 1.79
N MET A 436 28.68 -2.25 1.80
CA MET A 436 28.56 -3.52 2.54
C MET A 436 29.53 -4.55 1.99
N PHE A 437 29.61 -4.68 0.66
CA PHE A 437 30.50 -5.64 0.02
C PHE A 437 31.97 -5.39 0.38
N ILE A 438 32.41 -4.13 0.34
CA ILE A 438 33.77 -3.72 0.73
C ILE A 438 34.03 -4.04 2.21
N ILE A 439 33.15 -3.64 3.12
CA ILE A 439 33.33 -3.90 4.56
C ILE A 439 33.34 -5.41 4.84
N CYS A 440 32.43 -6.16 4.23
CA CYS A 440 32.39 -7.61 4.39
C CYS A 440 33.64 -8.29 3.80
N LEU A 441 34.25 -7.79 2.72
CA LEU A 441 35.56 -8.26 2.23
C LEU A 441 36.69 -8.02 3.24
N VAL A 442 36.79 -6.80 3.77
CA VAL A 442 37.82 -6.39 4.73
C VAL A 442 37.70 -7.20 6.03
N THR A 443 36.48 -7.43 6.51
CA THR A 443 36.22 -8.14 7.78
C THR A 443 36.17 -9.66 7.65
N ALA A 444 35.96 -10.19 6.44
CA ALA A 444 35.95 -11.64 6.21
C ALA A 444 37.35 -12.21 5.99
N SER A 445 38.36 -11.42 5.61
CA SER A 445 39.71 -11.92 5.26
C SER A 445 39.64 -13.17 4.37
N GLU A 446 38.71 -13.18 3.40
CA GLU A 446 38.42 -14.39 2.60
C GLU A 446 38.77 -14.28 1.13
N THR A 447 39.29 -13.16 0.62
CA THR A 447 39.89 -13.14 -0.72
C THR A 447 40.84 -11.96 -0.89
N TRP A 448 42.15 -12.20 -0.76
CA TRP A 448 43.18 -11.33 -1.36
C TRP A 448 43.32 -11.54 -2.89
N LEU A 449 42.57 -12.49 -3.47
CA LEU A 449 42.71 -12.90 -4.87
C LEU A 449 41.68 -12.30 -5.85
N LEU A 450 40.67 -11.55 -5.39
CA LEU A 450 39.66 -10.93 -6.29
C LEU A 450 39.89 -9.44 -6.54
N ALA A 451 40.91 -8.83 -5.91
CA ALA A 451 41.22 -7.41 -6.07
C ALA A 451 41.81 -7.05 -7.45
N HIS A 452 42.32 -8.03 -8.22
CA HIS A 452 43.04 -7.75 -9.46
C HIS A 452 42.18 -7.63 -10.73
N ASN A 453 40.87 -7.91 -10.68
CA ASN A 453 40.01 -7.85 -11.87
C ASN A 453 39.05 -6.64 -11.94
N TRP A 454 39.17 -5.69 -11.01
CA TRP A 454 38.21 -4.59 -10.87
C TRP A 454 38.46 -3.37 -11.78
N ARG A 455 39.52 -3.35 -12.59
CA ARG A 455 39.81 -2.20 -13.48
C ARG A 455 39.22 -2.31 -14.90
N GLY A 456 38.43 -3.35 -15.20
CA GLY A 456 38.08 -3.69 -16.59
C GLY A 456 36.62 -3.56 -17.04
N LEU A 457 35.66 -3.21 -16.18
CA LEU A 457 34.23 -3.20 -16.56
C LEU A 457 33.53 -1.94 -16.02
N GLY A 458 33.91 -0.79 -16.60
CA GLY A 458 32.98 0.33 -16.70
C GLY A 458 31.94 0.01 -17.76
N GLN A 459 30.65 0.18 -17.44
CA GLN A 459 29.48 -0.17 -18.25
C GLN A 459 29.15 -1.68 -18.33
N THR A 460 28.55 -2.23 -17.28
CA THR A 460 27.63 -3.37 -17.43
C THR A 460 26.64 -3.42 -16.26
N ILE A 461 25.35 -3.41 -16.58
CA ILE A 461 24.23 -3.64 -15.65
C ILE A 461 24.51 -4.91 -14.83
N CYS A 462 24.46 -4.81 -13.49
CA CYS A 462 24.95 -5.81 -12.56
C CYS A 462 24.08 -7.09 -12.56
N TRP A 463 24.51 -8.12 -13.30
CA TRP A 463 23.88 -9.45 -13.37
C TRP A 463 23.89 -10.24 -12.04
N SER A 464 24.62 -9.78 -11.02
CA SER A 464 24.63 -10.37 -9.67
C SER A 464 23.47 -9.88 -8.80
N THR A 465 22.96 -8.66 -9.05
CA THR A 465 21.67 -8.22 -8.54
C THR A 465 20.56 -9.11 -9.09
N ILE A 466 20.68 -9.58 -10.35
CA ILE A 466 19.74 -10.46 -11.09
C ILE A 466 19.61 -11.88 -10.51
N TYR A 467 20.59 -12.43 -9.78
CA TYR A 467 20.49 -13.81 -9.24
C TYR A 467 19.78 -13.89 -7.88
N ALA A 468 19.99 -12.90 -7.01
CA ALA A 468 19.12 -12.68 -5.84
C ALA A 468 17.76 -12.12 -6.27
N TYR A 469 17.74 -11.30 -7.34
CA TYR A 469 16.52 -10.88 -8.01
C TYR A 469 15.81 -12.01 -8.72
N ARG A 470 16.38 -13.15 -9.14
CA ARG A 470 15.58 -14.13 -9.91
C ARG A 470 14.49 -14.82 -9.07
N ARG A 471 14.63 -14.83 -7.75
CA ARG A 471 13.54 -15.19 -6.80
C ARG A 471 12.65 -13.99 -6.41
N VAL A 472 13.09 -12.77 -6.72
CA VAL A 472 12.51 -11.46 -6.37
C VAL A 472 12.25 -10.63 -7.67
N HIS A 473 12.13 -11.28 -8.82
CA HIS A 473 12.09 -10.60 -10.14
C HIS A 473 10.69 -10.04 -10.37
N ASP A 474 9.72 -10.68 -9.73
CA ASP A 474 8.35 -10.22 -9.58
C ASP A 474 8.19 -9.08 -8.57
N LEU A 475 9.23 -8.76 -7.79
CA LEU A 475 9.19 -7.81 -6.68
C LEU A 475 9.63 -6.40 -7.08
N CYS A 476 10.31 -6.25 -8.22
CA CYS A 476 10.77 -4.96 -8.71
C CYS A 476 9.73 -4.20 -9.54
N MET A 477 8.53 -4.75 -9.70
CA MET A 477 7.44 -4.03 -10.36
C MET A 477 7.05 -2.79 -9.55
N VAL A 478 7.00 -2.84 -8.21
CA VAL A 478 6.55 -1.66 -7.46
C VAL A 478 7.54 -0.49 -7.57
N THR A 479 8.86 -0.71 -7.43
CA THR A 479 9.85 0.39 -7.54
C THR A 479 10.08 0.86 -8.99
N MET A 480 10.09 -0.03 -9.99
CA MET A 480 10.24 0.38 -11.40
C MET A 480 8.96 1.05 -11.93
N PHE A 481 7.78 0.61 -11.52
CA PHE A 481 6.50 1.09 -12.08
C PHE A 481 6.00 2.36 -11.39
N VAL A 482 6.18 2.49 -10.07
CA VAL A 482 5.89 3.75 -9.37
C VAL A 482 6.80 4.88 -9.89
N SER A 483 8.06 4.56 -10.21
CA SER A 483 9.00 5.45 -10.89
C SER A 483 8.75 5.66 -12.39
N GLY A 484 7.74 5.00 -12.99
CA GLY A 484 7.38 5.15 -14.41
C GLY A 484 8.35 4.54 -15.44
N ARG A 485 9.20 3.58 -15.07
CA ARG A 485 10.08 2.89 -16.02
C ARG A 485 9.41 1.61 -16.55
N ASN A 486 9.18 1.57 -17.86
CA ASN A 486 8.62 0.43 -18.55
C ASN A 486 9.66 -0.71 -18.65
N PRO A 487 9.37 -1.94 -18.17
CA PRO A 487 10.30 -3.07 -18.23
C PRO A 487 10.54 -3.64 -19.63
N GLU A 488 9.78 -3.24 -20.66
CA GLU A 488 9.86 -3.83 -22.01
C GLU A 488 10.40 -2.92 -23.12
N ARG A 489 11.08 -1.80 -22.80
CA ARG A 489 11.90 -1.12 -23.82
C ARG A 489 13.35 -1.59 -23.74
N PRO A 490 13.84 -2.43 -24.67
CA PRO A 490 15.28 -2.55 -24.86
C PRO A 490 15.84 -1.20 -25.31
N MET A 491 17.05 -0.90 -24.82
CA MET A 491 17.79 0.37 -24.83
C MET A 491 17.45 1.40 -25.90
#